data_AF-A0A7J3KK05-F1
#
_entry.id   AF-A0A7J3KK05-F1
#
_cell.length_a   1.000
_cell.length_b   1.000
_cell.length_c   1.000
_cell.angle_alpha   90.00
_cell.angle_beta   90.00
_cell.angle_gamma   90.00
#
_symmetry.space_group_name_H-M   'P 1'
#
loop_
_entity.id
_entity.type
_entity.pdbx_description
1 polymer ?
#
loop_
_entity_poly.entity_id
_entity_poly.type
_entity_poly.pdbx_seq_one_letter_code
_entity_poly.pdbx_strand_id
1 'polypeptide(L)'
;MVKLEVVQGWKAKGDKVVLVTAHREPMRIEHILQILSILFESEDCCYPPSEGYMGRKLLYKAITAVYHGVPLPVVLEKYKLKQVKNGFQFNCRLSNMER
;
A
#
# COMPACT_ATOMS: atom_id res chain seq x y z
N MET A 1 8.36 -18.68 3.57
CA MET A 1 8.86 -17.79 2.50
C MET A 1 7.84 -16.72 2.21
N VAL A 2 8.28 -15.49 1.93
CA VAL A 2 7.43 -14.43 1.37
C VAL A 2 7.58 -14.44 -0.15
N LYS A 3 6.46 -14.54 -0.86
CA LYS A 3 6.39 -14.47 -2.32
C LYS A 3 5.61 -13.22 -2.72
N LEU A 4 6.20 -12.42 -3.60
CA LEU A 4 5.59 -11.25 -4.21
C LEU A 4 5.29 -11.58 -5.67
N GLU A 5 4.04 -11.43 -6.08
CA GLU A 5 3.62 -11.60 -7.47
C GLU A 5 3.01 -10.28 -7.97
N VAL A 6 3.54 -9.77 -9.08
CA VAL A 6 2.97 -8.59 -9.74
C VAL A 6 1.87 -9.06 -10.67
N VAL A 7 0.66 -8.55 -10.44
CA VAL A 7 -0.51 -8.90 -11.25
C VAL A 7 -1.14 -7.63 -11.84
N GLN A 8 -1.81 -7.79 -12.98
CA GLN A 8 -2.53 -6.70 -13.63
C GLN A 8 -3.72 -6.28 -12.77
N GLY A 9 -3.74 -5.01 -12.36
CA GLY A 9 -4.89 -4.40 -11.72
C GLY A 9 -5.99 -4.06 -12.72
N TRP A 10 -7.16 -3.65 -12.21
CA TRP A 10 -8.38 -3.48 -13.00
C TRP A 10 -8.63 -2.03 -13.43
N LYS A 11 -7.89 -1.04 -12.89
CA LYS A 11 -8.21 0.38 -13.08
C LYS A 11 -7.80 0.92 -14.45
N ALA A 12 -6.65 0.51 -14.97
CA ALA A 12 -6.08 1.05 -16.20
C ALA A 12 -5.13 0.06 -16.87
N LYS A 13 -4.84 0.28 -18.15
CA LYS A 13 -3.76 -0.43 -18.86
C LYS A 13 -2.42 -0.08 -18.21
N GLY A 14 -1.76 -1.07 -17.61
CA GLY A 14 -0.52 -0.86 -16.84
C GLY A 14 -0.73 -0.64 -15.34
N ASP A 15 -1.97 -0.71 -14.84
CA ASP A 15 -2.25 -0.86 -13.40
C ASP A 15 -1.58 -2.14 -12.88
N LYS A 16 -0.73 -2.02 -11.88
CA LYS A 16 -0.06 -3.13 -11.21
C LYS A 16 -0.50 -3.18 -9.75
N VAL A 17 -0.80 -4.38 -9.28
CA VAL A 17 -0.99 -4.66 -7.85
C VAL A 17 -0.06 -5.80 -7.43
N VAL A 18 0.28 -5.84 -6.14
CA VAL A 18 1.20 -6.86 -5.60
C VAL A 18 0.40 -7.84 -4.75
N LEU A 19 0.36 -9.10 -5.19
CA LEU A 19 -0.12 -10.21 -4.38
C LEU A 19 1.00 -10.68 -3.46
N VAL A 20 0.76 -10.64 -2.15
CA VAL A 20 1.72 -11.04 -1.12
C VAL A 20 1.25 -12.35 -0.49
N THR A 21 2.06 -13.40 -0.60
CA THR A 21 1.82 -14.68 0.08
C THR A 21 2.97 -14.96 1.05
N ALA A 22 2.64 -15.20 2.33
CA ALA A 22 3.64 -15.41 3.37
C ALA A 22 3.36 -16.70 4.15
N HIS A 23 4.25 -17.69 4.04
CA HIS A 23 4.16 -18.95 4.78
C HIS A 23 4.76 -18.82 6.18
N ARG A 24 4.05 -18.16 7.11
CA ARG A 24 4.48 -17.87 8.51
C ARG A 24 5.83 -17.16 8.64
N GLU A 25 6.36 -16.62 7.56
CA GLU A 25 7.59 -15.83 7.57
C GLU A 25 7.27 -14.33 7.55
N PRO A 26 8.05 -13.52 8.28
CA PRO A 26 7.84 -12.08 8.32
C PRO A 26 8.23 -11.43 6.99
N MET A 27 7.53 -10.35 6.63
CA MET A 27 8.02 -9.46 5.59
C MET A 27 9.29 -8.75 6.05
N ARG A 28 10.28 -8.70 5.18
CA ARG A 28 11.51 -7.94 5.35
C ARG A 28 11.35 -6.55 4.75
N ILE A 29 12.20 -5.61 5.17
CA ILE A 29 12.21 -4.24 4.65
C ILE A 29 12.36 -4.21 3.13
N GLU A 30 13.19 -5.07 2.55
CA GLU A 30 13.34 -5.21 1.10
C GLU A 30 12.01 -5.52 0.38
N HIS A 31 11.14 -6.36 0.97
CA HIS A 31 9.84 -6.70 0.38
C HIS A 31 8.93 -5.46 0.38
N ILE A 32 8.98 -4.66 1.45
CA ILE A 32 8.22 -3.41 1.55
C ILE A 32 8.69 -2.42 0.47
N LEU A 33 10.00 -2.25 0.31
CA LEU A 33 10.56 -1.35 -0.70
C LEU A 33 10.20 -1.80 -2.13
N GLN A 34 10.22 -3.10 -2.41
CA GLN A 34 9.77 -3.67 -3.68
C GLN A 34 8.28 -3.39 -3.93
N ILE A 35 7.42 -3.64 -2.94
CA ILE A 35 5.98 -3.34 -3.01
C ILE A 35 5.78 -1.85 -3.32
N LEU A 36 6.45 -0.96 -2.60
CA LEU A 36 6.32 0.49 -2.79
C LEU A 36 6.74 0.92 -4.19
N SER A 37 7.84 0.41 -4.73
CA SER A 37 8.29 0.72 -6.10
C SER A 37 7.20 0.39 -7.14
N ILE A 38 6.62 -0.81 -7.03
CA ILE A 38 5.58 -1.27 -7.96
C ILE A 38 4.31 -0.41 -7.84
N LEU A 39 3.89 -0.09 -6.61
CA LEU A 39 2.70 0.73 -6.38
C LEU A 39 2.89 2.16 -6.87
N PHE A 40 4.06 2.76 -6.69
CA PHE A 40 4.33 4.11 -7.22
C PHE A 40 4.28 4.16 -8.74
N GLU A 41 4.85 3.17 -9.43
CA GLU A 41 4.73 3.06 -10.89
C GLU A 41 3.26 2.91 -11.31
N SER A 42 2.52 2.05 -10.62
CA SER A 42 1.10 1.82 -10.88
C SER A 42 0.26 3.10 -10.74
N GLU A 43 0.50 3.87 -9.68
CA GLU A 43 -0.20 5.14 -9.45
C GLU A 43 0.04 6.16 -10.56
N ASP A 44 1.26 6.24 -11.11
CA ASP A 44 1.52 7.09 -12.28
C ASP A 44 0.82 6.57 -13.55
N CYS A 45 0.68 5.24 -13.72
CA CYS A 45 -0.05 4.68 -14.85
C CYS A 45 -1.56 4.92 -14.73
N CYS A 46 -2.13 4.75 -13.54
CA CYS A 46 -3.56 4.93 -13.31
C CYS A 46 -3.98 6.40 -13.23
N TYR A 47 -3.11 7.25 -12.68
CA TYR A 47 -3.39 8.66 -12.41
C TYR A 47 -2.19 9.51 -12.86
N PRO A 48 -1.95 9.62 -14.17
CA PRO A 48 -0.72 10.20 -14.70
C PRO A 48 -0.61 11.70 -14.39
N PRO A 49 0.55 12.16 -13.90
CA PRO A 49 0.79 13.59 -13.68
C PRO A 49 0.64 14.46 -14.93
N SER A 50 0.85 13.89 -16.12
CA SER A 50 0.66 14.58 -17.40
C SER A 50 -0.80 15.00 -17.66
N GLU A 51 -1.76 14.34 -17.00
CA GLU A 51 -3.19 14.67 -17.08
C GLU A 51 -3.66 15.52 -15.89
N GLY A 52 -2.72 16.05 -15.09
CA GLY A 52 -3.02 16.90 -13.93
C GLY A 52 -3.29 16.13 -12.63
N TYR A 53 -3.14 14.80 -12.63
CA TYR A 53 -3.24 14.00 -11.42
C TYR A 53 -1.97 14.06 -10.56
N MET A 54 -2.04 13.49 -9.36
CA MET A 54 -0.89 13.45 -8.44
C MET A 54 0.02 12.23 -8.65
N GLY A 55 -0.44 11.18 -9.32
CA GLY A 55 0.28 9.91 -9.49
C GLY A 55 0.90 9.42 -8.18
N ARG A 56 2.16 8.98 -8.25
CA ARG A 56 2.95 8.50 -7.11
C ARG A 56 3.02 9.48 -5.93
N LYS A 57 2.88 10.80 -6.18
CA LYS A 57 2.91 11.81 -5.10
C LYS A 57 1.74 11.66 -4.14
N LEU A 58 0.58 11.17 -4.62
CA LEU A 58 -0.58 10.90 -3.76
C LEU A 58 -0.23 9.84 -2.71
N LEU A 59 0.27 8.68 -3.18
CA LEU A 59 0.68 7.57 -2.33
C LEU A 59 1.80 7.99 -1.37
N TYR A 60 2.79 8.75 -1.86
CA TYR A 60 3.89 9.22 -1.01
C TYR A 60 3.39 10.11 0.13
N LYS A 61 2.45 11.02 -0.15
CA LYS A 61 1.84 11.86 0.88
C LYS A 61 1.03 11.04 1.90
N ALA A 62 0.30 10.02 1.45
CA ALA A 62 -0.43 9.13 2.36
C ALA A 62 0.52 8.38 3.31
N ILE A 63 1.61 7.81 2.78
CA ILE A 63 2.64 7.13 3.58
C ILE A 63 3.31 8.10 4.55
N THR A 64 3.63 9.31 4.09
CA THR A 64 4.27 10.35 4.91
C THR A 64 3.35 10.81 6.05
N ALA A 65 2.04 10.90 5.81
CA ALA A 65 1.07 11.21 6.86
C ALA A 65 1.05 10.14 7.96
N VAL A 66 1.07 8.85 7.59
CA VAL A 66 1.19 7.75 8.55
C VAL A 66 2.52 7.82 9.31
N TYR A 67 3.62 8.08 8.61
CA TYR A 67 4.95 8.25 9.22
C TYR A 67 4.97 9.37 10.27
N HIS A 68 4.26 10.48 10.03
CA HIS A 68 4.12 11.58 10.99
C HIS A 68 3.08 11.33 12.09
N GLY A 69 2.53 10.11 12.19
CA GLY A 69 1.61 9.73 13.27
C GLY A 69 0.14 10.09 13.01
N VAL A 70 -0.25 10.48 11.80
CA VAL A 70 -1.67 10.66 11.46
C VAL A 70 -2.36 9.28 11.50
N PRO A 71 -3.48 9.12 12.25
CA PRO A 71 -4.15 7.82 12.34
C PRO A 71 -4.55 7.26 10.98
N LEU A 72 -4.34 5.95 10.77
CA LEU A 72 -4.62 5.29 9.50
C LEU A 72 -6.06 5.53 8.98
N PRO A 73 -7.13 5.47 9.79
CA PRO A 73 -8.48 5.77 9.31
C PRO A 73 -8.61 7.18 8.70
N VAL A 74 -7.96 8.17 9.32
CA VAL A 74 -7.95 9.57 8.85
C VAL A 74 -7.18 9.70 7.55
N VAL A 75 -6.05 9.00 7.39
CA VAL A 75 -5.28 8.98 6.14
C VAL A 75 -6.13 8.36 5.02
N LEU A 76 -6.76 7.22 5.25
CA LEU A 76 -7.57 6.55 4.24
C LEU A 76 -8.74 7.42 3.77
N GLU A 77 -9.43 8.08 4.70
CA GLU A 77 -10.51 9.03 4.39
C GLU A 77 -10.00 10.23 3.58
N LYS A 78 -8.96 10.90 4.07
CA LYS A 78 -8.39 12.12 3.46
C LYS A 78 -7.93 11.89 2.03
N TYR A 79 -7.28 10.76 1.76
CA TYR A 79 -6.76 10.43 0.44
C TYR A 79 -7.77 9.63 -0.41
N LYS A 80 -9.02 9.46 0.06
CA LYS A 80 -10.09 8.72 -0.63
C LYS A 80 -9.66 7.28 -1.00
N LEU A 81 -8.79 6.68 -0.19
CA LEU A 81 -8.32 5.32 -0.37
C LEU A 81 -9.43 4.39 0.15
N LYS A 82 -10.21 3.83 -0.78
CA LYS A 82 -11.36 2.98 -0.44
C LYS A 82 -10.91 1.84 0.47
N GLN A 83 -11.57 1.71 1.63
CA GLN A 83 -11.63 0.40 2.28
C GLN A 83 -12.57 -0.47 1.46
N VAL A 84 -12.03 -1.47 0.78
CA VAL A 84 -12.88 -2.50 0.15
C VAL A 84 -13.62 -3.19 1.29
N LYS A 85 -14.97 -3.19 1.26
CA LYS A 85 -15.86 -3.64 2.34
C LYS A 85 -15.69 -5.11 2.78
N ASN A 86 -14.76 -5.87 2.19
CA ASN A 86 -14.52 -7.28 2.51
C ASN A 86 -13.05 -7.50 2.91
N GLY A 87 -12.80 -7.74 4.21
CA GLY A 87 -11.98 -8.89 4.58
C GLY A 87 -10.57 -8.71 5.13
N PHE A 88 -10.20 -7.62 5.81
CA PHE A 88 -8.99 -7.64 6.64
C PHE A 88 -9.28 -7.16 8.07
N GLN A 89 -9.52 -8.10 8.99
CA GLN A 89 -9.35 -7.85 10.43
C GLN A 89 -7.86 -7.73 10.72
N PHE A 90 -7.40 -6.53 11.08
CA PHE A 90 -6.10 -6.33 11.69
C PHE A 90 -6.15 -6.85 13.14
N ASN A 91 -5.98 -8.16 13.34
CA ASN A 91 -5.78 -8.72 14.67
C ASN A 91 -4.32 -8.50 15.10
N CYS A 92 -3.99 -7.26 15.46
CA CYS A 92 -2.73 -6.97 16.12
C CYS A 92 -2.87 -7.36 17.61
N ARG A 93 -2.58 -8.62 17.95
CA ARG A 93 -2.19 -8.93 19.33
C ARG A 93 -0.78 -8.39 19.50
N LEU A 94 -0.67 -7.13 19.92
CA LEU A 94 0.55 -6.65 20.56
C LEU A 94 0.68 -7.50 21.83
N SER A 95 1.50 -8.54 21.79
CA SER A 95 2.01 -9.13 23.02
C SER A 95 2.76 -8.01 23.71
N ASN A 96 2.22 -7.53 24.84
CA ASN A 96 2.89 -6.58 25.71
C ASN A 96 4.33 -7.08 25.92
N MET A 97 5.29 -6.45 25.25
CA MET A 97 6.69 -6.56 25.63
C MET A 97 6.85 -5.59 26.79
N GLU A 98 6.44 -6.05 27.96
CA GLU A 98 6.97 -5.55 29.22
C GLU A 98 8.48 -5.77 29.21
N ARG A 99 9.25 -4.68 29.19
CA ARG A 99 10.52 -4.54 29.91
C ARG A 99 10.71 -3.09 30.30
#